data_AF-A0A5Y9BSE0-F1
#
_entry.id   AF-A0A5Y9BSE0-F1
#
_cell.length_a   1.000
_cell.length_b   1.000
_cell.length_c   1.000
_cell.angle_alpha   90.00
_cell.angle_beta   90.00
_cell.angle_gamma   90.00
#
_symmetry.space_group_name_H-M   'P 1'
#
loop_
_entity.id
_entity.type
_entity.pdbx_description
1 polymer ?
#
loop_
_entity_poly.entity_id
_entity_poly.type
_entity_poly.pdbx_seq_one_letter_code
_entity_poly.pdbx_strand_id
1 'polypeptide(L)'
;MRRNLSAYKAKFNGAYVFLGFFFLIYQILGSTFVYAPLLYGIFFCYMFCLLEERERTFSRLDFRWYFSLFFLFFTDITYNFFIFSSWLAFFIFYYLCADWIKTNLKIGKFIPVVFVLCAYGIILFLDMILFYIGDEKIKILGWAYIVSVFIECCLAYVFFKGKI
;
A
#
# COMPACT_ATOMS: atom_id res chain seq x y z
N MET A 1 -4.69 -26.12 -33.16
CA MET A 1 -3.85 -25.05 -32.61
C MET A 1 -3.95 -25.10 -31.08
N ARG A 2 -3.05 -25.85 -30.43
CA ARG A 2 -3.04 -26.05 -28.96
C ARG A 2 -2.46 -24.80 -28.30
N ARG A 3 -3.30 -24.01 -27.62
CA ARG A 3 -2.84 -22.98 -26.67
C ARG A 3 -2.41 -23.67 -25.38
N ASN A 4 -1.15 -23.48 -25.00
CA ASN A 4 -0.56 -23.97 -23.77
C ASN A 4 -1.32 -23.41 -22.55
N LEU A 5 -2.25 -24.21 -22.03
CA LEU A 5 -2.89 -24.07 -20.71
C LEU A 5 -1.98 -24.64 -19.61
N SER A 6 -0.67 -24.44 -19.72
CA SER A 6 0.30 -24.97 -18.76
C SER A 6 0.65 -23.92 -17.71
N ALA A 7 0.34 -24.26 -16.46
CA ALA A 7 0.97 -23.77 -15.23
C ALA A 7 0.38 -22.52 -14.56
N TYR A 8 -0.94 -22.46 -14.37
CA TYR A 8 -1.48 -21.84 -13.15
C TYR A 8 -1.44 -22.86 -11.99
N LYS A 9 -0.23 -23.33 -11.65
CA LYS A 9 -0.01 -23.92 -10.33
C LYS A 9 0.05 -22.73 -9.38
N ALA A 10 -1.07 -22.44 -8.72
CA ALA A 10 -1.06 -21.74 -7.45
C ALA A 10 -0.26 -22.60 -6.46
N LYS A 11 1.08 -22.59 -6.60
CA LYS A 11 1.97 -23.09 -5.57
C LYS A 11 1.72 -22.15 -4.40
N PHE A 12 1.01 -22.64 -3.40
CA PHE A 12 0.99 -22.08 -2.07
C PHE A 12 2.45 -22.08 -1.61
N ASN A 13 3.16 -21.00 -1.94
CA ASN A 13 4.58 -20.88 -1.71
C ASN A 13 4.67 -20.54 -0.23
N GLY A 14 5.09 -21.49 0.62
CA GLY A 14 5.22 -21.26 2.06
C GLY A 14 6.06 -20.02 2.39
N ALA A 15 6.92 -19.59 1.45
CA ALA A 15 7.59 -18.31 1.46
C ALA A 15 6.66 -17.10 1.68
N TYR A 16 5.45 -17.06 1.11
CA TYR A 16 4.49 -15.96 1.31
C TYR A 16 3.93 -15.92 2.74
N VAL A 17 3.70 -17.08 3.35
CA VAL A 17 3.26 -17.18 4.74
C VAL A 17 4.37 -16.71 5.67
N PHE A 18 5.61 -17.12 5.39
CA PHE A 18 6.79 -16.66 6.12
C PHE A 18 7.00 -15.15 5.98
N LEU A 19 6.89 -14.61 4.76
CA LEU A 19 6.97 -13.17 4.49
C LEU A 19 5.85 -12.41 5.21
N GLY A 20 4.66 -12.99 5.27
CA GLY A 20 3.55 -12.41 6.01
C GLY A 20 3.80 -12.35 7.51
N PHE A 21 4.35 -13.42 8.07
CA PHE A 21 4.76 -13.45 9.48
C PHE A 21 5.88 -12.44 9.77
N PHE A 22 6.85 -12.32 8.85
CA PHE A 22 7.92 -11.32 8.94
C PHE A 22 7.37 -9.89 8.98
N PHE A 23 6.38 -9.57 8.12
CA PHE A 23 5.76 -8.25 8.11
C PHE A 23 4.94 -7.96 9.38
N LEU A 24 4.29 -8.97 9.98
CA LEU A 24 3.61 -8.79 11.27
C LEU A 24 4.59 -8.50 12.40
N ILE A 25 5.71 -9.24 12.46
CA ILE A 25 6.78 -8.95 13.43
C ILE A 25 7.36 -7.56 13.20
N TYR A 26 7.61 -7.19 11.94
CA TYR A 26 8.09 -5.85 11.58
C TYR A 26 7.15 -4.77 12.09
N GLN A 27 5.84 -4.96 11.97
CA GLN A 27 4.84 -4.00 12.42
C GLN A 27 4.80 -3.84 13.94
N ILE A 28 4.88 -4.95 14.67
CA ILE A 28 4.93 -4.98 16.15
C ILE A 28 6.24 -4.34 16.65
N LEU A 29 7.37 -4.62 15.99
CA LEU A 29 8.62 -3.94 16.32
C LEU A 29 8.56 -2.45 15.96
N GLY A 30 7.99 -2.12 14.81
CA GLY A 30 7.84 -0.75 14.33
C GLY A 30 6.99 0.12 15.25
N SER A 31 5.99 -0.44 15.95
CA SER A 31 5.23 0.30 16.96
C SER A 31 6.09 0.71 18.18
N THR A 32 7.17 -0.02 18.42
CA THR A 32 8.16 0.29 19.47
C THR A 32 9.24 1.25 18.95
N PHE A 33 9.60 1.16 17.68
CA PHE A 33 10.63 2.00 17.04
C PHE A 33 10.00 3.17 16.26
N VAL A 34 10.04 4.37 16.84
CA VAL A 34 9.44 5.60 16.28
C VAL A 34 9.79 5.90 14.81
N TYR A 35 10.96 5.48 14.31
CA TYR A 35 11.42 5.78 12.94
C TYR A 35 11.17 4.68 11.92
N ALA A 36 10.51 3.58 12.30
CA ALA A 36 10.19 2.52 11.35
C ALA A 36 9.15 3.00 10.33
N PRO A 37 9.40 2.85 9.00
CA PRO A 37 8.41 3.24 8.00
C PRO A 37 7.15 2.37 8.09
N LEU A 38 5.97 2.98 7.92
CA LEU A 38 4.67 2.30 8.04
C LEU A 38 4.37 1.37 6.84
N LEU A 39 5.11 1.54 5.73
CA LEU A 39 5.01 0.82 4.47
C LEU A 39 3.69 1.03 3.70
N TYR A 40 2.85 1.98 4.10
CA TYR A 40 1.57 2.28 3.43
C TYR A 40 1.75 2.54 1.94
N GLY A 41 2.71 3.38 1.56
CA GLY A 41 2.94 3.77 0.18
C GLY A 41 3.42 2.61 -0.69
N ILE A 42 4.28 1.75 -0.14
CA ILE A 42 4.78 0.55 -0.83
C ILE A 42 3.65 -0.44 -1.06
N PHE A 43 2.82 -0.70 -0.04
CA PHE A 43 1.68 -1.60 -0.18
C PHE A 43 0.62 -1.04 -1.13
N PHE A 44 0.38 0.27 -1.16
CA PHE A 44 -0.51 0.90 -2.13
C PHE A 44 0.02 0.72 -3.56
N CYS A 45 1.31 0.99 -3.80
CA CYS A 45 1.94 0.76 -5.11
C CYS A 45 1.84 -0.71 -5.53
N TYR A 46 2.08 -1.62 -4.58
CA TYR A 46 2.02 -3.06 -4.81
C TYR A 46 0.60 -3.53 -5.16
N MET A 47 -0.39 -3.10 -4.40
CA MET A 47 -1.79 -3.44 -4.65
C MET A 47 -2.28 -2.87 -5.98
N PHE A 48 -1.84 -1.68 -6.36
CA PHE A 48 -2.12 -1.12 -7.68
C PHE A 48 -1.53 -2.01 -8.80
N CYS A 49 -0.26 -2.41 -8.68
CA CYS A 49 0.36 -3.32 -9.65
C CYS A 49 -0.42 -4.63 -9.80
N LEU A 50 -0.88 -5.21 -8.67
CA LEU A 50 -1.67 -6.44 -8.67
C LEU A 50 -3.04 -6.27 -9.35
N LEU A 51 -3.68 -5.11 -9.18
CA LEU A 51 -4.94 -4.79 -9.87
C LEU A 51 -4.72 -4.63 -11.37
N GLU A 52 -3.65 -3.96 -11.78
CA GLU A 52 -3.30 -3.82 -13.19
C GLU A 52 -2.94 -5.18 -13.84
N GLU A 53 -2.20 -6.04 -13.14
CA GLU A 53 -1.94 -7.42 -13.56
C GLU A 53 -3.24 -8.19 -13.79
N ARG A 54 -4.22 -8.00 -12.89
CA ARG A 54 -5.55 -8.64 -12.98
C ARG A 54 -6.35 -8.13 -14.17
N GLU A 55 -6.35 -6.82 -14.43
CA GLU A 55 -7.02 -6.25 -15.61
C GLU A 55 -6.42 -6.75 -16.92
N ARG A 56 -5.09 -6.87 -17.00
CA ARG A 56 -4.41 -7.38 -18.20
C ARG A 56 -4.59 -8.88 -18.41
N THR A 57 -4.61 -9.67 -17.34
CA THR A 57 -4.58 -11.14 -17.40
C THR A 57 -5.96 -11.78 -17.22
N PHE A 58 -6.99 -10.99 -16.89
CA PHE A 58 -8.32 -11.46 -16.47
C PHE A 58 -8.26 -12.56 -15.36
N SER A 59 -7.20 -12.56 -14.56
CA SER A 59 -6.98 -13.56 -13.51
C SER A 59 -7.76 -13.20 -12.23
N ARG A 60 -7.89 -14.18 -11.33
CA ARG A 60 -8.48 -13.94 -10.00
C ARG A 60 -7.43 -13.27 -9.09
N LEU A 61 -7.92 -12.50 -8.10
CA LEU A 61 -7.06 -11.93 -7.07
C LEU A 61 -6.45 -13.06 -6.24
N ASP A 62 -5.12 -13.05 -6.14
CA ASP A 62 -4.36 -14.03 -5.37
C ASP A 62 -4.29 -13.64 -3.88
N PHE A 63 -3.83 -14.59 -3.05
CA PHE A 63 -3.52 -14.39 -1.63
C PHE A 63 -2.70 -13.11 -1.35
N ARG A 64 -1.81 -12.71 -2.27
CA ARG A 64 -0.96 -11.50 -2.16
C ARG A 64 -1.78 -10.22 -1.95
N TRP A 65 -2.93 -10.10 -2.61
CA TRP A 65 -3.80 -8.93 -2.51
C TRP A 65 -4.55 -8.91 -1.17
N TYR A 66 -5.10 -10.05 -0.76
CA TYR A 66 -5.76 -10.20 0.54
C TYR A 66 -4.80 -9.99 1.71
N PHE A 67 -3.56 -10.49 1.59
CA PHE A 67 -2.52 -10.25 2.57
C PHE A 67 -2.18 -8.76 2.69
N SER A 68 -2.13 -8.04 1.56
CA SER A 68 -1.87 -6.59 1.56
C SER A 68 -2.98 -5.82 2.28
N LEU A 69 -4.26 -6.16 2.04
CA LEU A 69 -5.37 -5.58 2.78
C LEU A 69 -5.30 -5.88 4.29
N PHE A 70 -4.99 -7.13 4.63
CA PHE A 70 -4.83 -7.53 6.03
C PHE A 70 -3.70 -6.76 6.72
N PHE A 71 -2.57 -6.58 6.03
CA PHE A 71 -1.45 -5.78 6.54
C PHE A 71 -1.88 -4.33 6.80
N LEU A 72 -2.55 -3.68 5.84
CA LEU A 72 -3.06 -2.32 6.00
C LEU A 72 -4.00 -2.18 7.19
N PHE A 73 -4.92 -3.13 7.36
CA PHE A 73 -5.83 -3.17 8.50
C PHE A 73 -5.09 -3.34 9.83
N PHE A 74 -4.06 -4.19 9.87
CA PHE A 74 -3.24 -4.38 11.06
C PHE A 74 -2.41 -3.14 11.40
N THR A 75 -1.95 -2.38 10.39
CA THR A 75 -1.32 -1.07 10.58
C THR A 75 -2.26 -0.09 11.27
N ASP A 76 -3.52 -0.01 10.81
CA ASP A 76 -4.48 0.94 11.36
C ASP A 76 -4.67 0.70 12.87
N ILE A 77 -4.81 -0.57 13.27
CA ILE A 77 -4.93 -0.97 14.68
C ILE A 77 -3.65 -0.64 15.46
N THR A 78 -2.49 -0.95 14.90
CA THR A 78 -1.21 -0.85 15.62
C THR A 78 -0.80 0.60 15.88
N TYR A 79 -1.08 1.50 14.94
CA TYR A 79 -0.66 2.90 15.00
C TYR A 79 -1.79 3.86 15.41
N ASN A 80 -2.94 3.34 15.85
CA ASN A 80 -4.13 4.11 16.26
C ASN A 80 -4.66 5.04 15.16
N PHE A 81 -4.62 4.62 13.89
CA PHE A 81 -5.44 5.26 12.86
C PHE A 81 -6.89 4.82 12.99
N PHE A 82 -7.82 5.56 12.40
CA PHE A 82 -9.20 5.11 12.36
C PHE A 82 -9.31 3.77 11.62
N ILE A 83 -10.00 2.80 12.22
CA ILE A 83 -10.12 1.45 11.67
C ILE A 83 -10.76 1.52 10.26
N PHE A 84 -10.16 0.86 9.28
CA PHE A 84 -10.56 0.88 7.85
C PHE A 84 -10.23 2.17 7.09
N SER A 85 -9.59 3.16 7.72
CA SER A 85 -9.15 4.37 7.02
C SER A 85 -8.24 4.05 5.84
N SER A 86 -7.27 3.15 6.02
CA SER A 86 -6.35 2.73 4.96
C SER A 86 -7.04 2.04 3.78
N TRP A 87 -8.10 1.27 4.04
CA TRP A 87 -8.87 0.59 2.98
C TRP A 87 -9.65 1.60 2.14
N LEU A 88 -10.34 2.53 2.79
CA LEU A 88 -11.06 3.60 2.10
C LEU A 88 -10.09 4.49 1.31
N ALA A 89 -8.96 4.86 1.92
CA ALA A 89 -7.92 5.62 1.25
C ALA A 89 -7.38 4.91 0.02
N PHE A 90 -7.21 3.57 0.07
CA PHE A 90 -6.79 2.79 -1.09
C PHE A 90 -7.82 2.82 -2.23
N PHE A 91 -9.11 2.66 -1.93
CA PHE A 91 -10.15 2.73 -2.96
C PHE A 91 -10.23 4.12 -3.60
N ILE A 92 -10.20 5.18 -2.78
CA ILE A 92 -10.17 6.57 -3.27
C ILE A 92 -8.93 6.80 -4.14
N PHE A 93 -7.77 6.35 -3.67
CA PHE A 93 -6.52 6.45 -4.42
C PHE A 93 -6.59 5.74 -5.78
N TYR A 94 -7.10 4.50 -5.81
CA TYR A 94 -7.21 3.70 -7.02
C TYR A 94 -8.11 4.38 -8.06
N TYR A 95 -9.32 4.79 -7.66
CA TYR A 95 -10.32 5.32 -8.60
C TYR A 95 -10.09 6.78 -9.02
N LEU A 96 -9.55 7.63 -8.13
CA LEU A 96 -9.39 9.06 -8.42
C LEU A 96 -7.97 9.43 -8.85
N CYS A 97 -6.95 8.90 -8.16
CA CYS A 97 -5.58 9.34 -8.35
C CYS A 97 -4.81 8.47 -9.33
N ALA A 98 -4.96 7.15 -9.30
CA ALA A 98 -4.08 6.26 -10.04
C ALA A 98 -4.17 6.47 -11.56
N ASP A 99 -5.38 6.52 -12.11
CA ASP A 99 -5.61 6.78 -13.54
C ASP A 99 -5.21 8.21 -13.95
N TRP A 100 -5.51 9.19 -13.09
CA TRP A 100 -5.18 10.58 -13.35
C TRP A 100 -3.66 10.81 -13.38
N ILE A 101 -2.93 10.24 -12.41
CA ILE A 101 -1.47 10.33 -12.32
C ILE A 101 -0.84 9.64 -13.53
N LYS A 102 -1.27 8.43 -13.88
CA LYS A 102 -0.71 7.67 -15.01
C LYS A 102 -0.89 8.39 -16.35
N THR A 103 -2.02 9.07 -16.53
CA THR A 103 -2.33 9.79 -17.77
C THR A 103 -1.59 11.12 -17.88
N ASN A 104 -1.44 11.86 -16.76
CA ASN A 104 -0.84 13.19 -16.77
C ASN A 104 0.69 13.19 -16.60
N LEU A 105 1.27 12.25 -15.85
CA LEU A 105 2.71 12.19 -15.61
C LEU A 105 3.41 11.37 -16.70
N LYS A 106 3.93 12.09 -17.71
CA LYS A 106 4.80 11.52 -18.76
C LYS A 106 6.16 11.01 -18.25
N ILE A 107 6.53 11.33 -17.01
CA ILE A 107 7.79 10.90 -16.40
C ILE A 107 7.58 9.55 -15.71
N GLY A 108 7.47 8.48 -16.51
CA GLY A 108 7.14 7.13 -16.03
C GLY A 108 8.00 6.63 -14.87
N LYS A 109 9.27 7.04 -14.80
CA LYS A 109 10.21 6.60 -13.75
C LYS A 109 9.90 7.14 -12.35
N PHE A 110 9.15 8.23 -12.23
CA PHE A 110 8.85 8.88 -10.94
C PHE A 110 7.41 8.65 -10.47
N ILE A 111 6.59 7.93 -11.24
CA ILE A 111 5.20 7.59 -10.88
C ILE A 111 5.11 6.93 -9.49
N PRO A 112 5.98 5.96 -9.10
CA PRO A 112 5.89 5.34 -7.78
C PRO A 112 6.07 6.32 -6.62
N VAL A 113 6.90 7.34 -6.78
CA VAL A 113 7.13 8.36 -5.73
C VAL A 113 5.87 9.20 -5.55
N VAL A 114 5.25 9.61 -6.65
CA VAL A 114 3.99 10.38 -6.61
C VAL A 114 2.87 9.54 -6.00
N PHE A 115 2.83 8.24 -6.31
CA PHE A 115 1.87 7.31 -5.71
C PHE A 115 2.00 7.24 -4.19
N VAL A 116 3.23 7.13 -3.67
CA VAL A 116 3.48 7.13 -2.22
C VAL A 116 2.99 8.44 -1.59
N LEU A 117 3.34 9.59 -2.17
CA LEU A 117 2.91 10.89 -1.65
C LEU A 117 1.39 11.05 -1.66
N CYS A 118 0.72 10.63 -2.73
CA CYS A 118 -0.74 10.67 -2.82
C CYS A 118 -1.41 9.71 -1.84
N ALA A 119 -0.90 8.48 -1.69
CA ALA A 119 -1.42 7.51 -0.73
C ALA A 119 -1.39 8.09 0.70
N TYR A 120 -0.24 8.62 1.10
CA TYR A 120 -0.07 9.24 2.41
C TYR A 120 -0.91 10.50 2.61
N GLY A 121 -1.06 11.32 1.57
CA GLY A 121 -1.93 12.50 1.61
C GLY A 121 -3.40 12.13 1.81
N ILE A 122 -3.90 11.11 1.10
CA ILE A 122 -5.28 10.65 1.21
C ILE A 122 -5.53 10.01 2.58
N ILE A 123 -4.60 9.18 3.08
CA ILE A 123 -4.72 8.57 4.41
C ILE A 123 -4.84 9.67 5.47
N LEU A 124 -3.93 10.65 5.49
CA LEU A 124 -4.00 11.76 6.45
C LEU A 124 -5.31 12.55 6.34
N PHE A 125 -5.73 12.87 5.11
CA PHE A 125 -6.94 13.64 4.89
C PHE A 125 -8.19 12.89 5.38
N LEU A 126 -8.29 11.61 5.05
CA LEU A 126 -9.43 10.78 5.44
C LEU A 126 -9.44 10.53 6.94
N ASP A 127 -8.29 10.29 7.53
CA ASP A 127 -8.13 10.10 8.96
C ASP A 127 -8.48 11.38 9.74
N MET A 128 -8.07 12.56 9.28
CA MET A 128 -8.50 13.85 9.86
C MET A 128 -10.02 14.01 9.86
N ILE A 129 -10.70 13.64 8.76
CA ILE A 129 -12.16 13.71 8.66
C ILE A 129 -12.81 12.77 9.67
N LEU A 130 -12.29 11.54 9.79
CA LEU A 130 -12.86 10.53 10.68
C LEU A 130 -12.62 10.86 12.15
N PHE A 131 -11.44 11.37 12.50
CA PHE A 131 -11.15 11.88 13.85
C PHE A 131 -12.04 13.07 14.21
N TYR A 132 -12.29 13.98 13.26
CA TYR A 132 -13.20 15.11 13.47
C TYR A 132 -14.64 14.65 13.74
N ILE A 133 -15.13 13.63 13.02
CA ILE A 133 -16.45 13.04 13.26
C ILE A 133 -16.50 12.30 14.62
N GLY A 134 -15.40 11.67 15.02
CA GLY A 134 -15.28 10.92 16.27
C GLY A 134 -15.02 11.76 17.52
N ASP A 135 -14.84 13.09 17.39
CA ASP A 135 -14.47 14.00 18.49
C ASP A 135 -13.19 13.57 19.24
N GLU A 136 -12.31 12.85 18.54
CA GLU A 136 -11.06 12.30 19.08
C GLU A 136 -9.86 13.19 18.72
N LYS A 137 -8.83 13.22 19.59
CA LYS A 137 -7.66 14.10 19.40
C LYS A 137 -6.77 13.59 18.26
N ILE A 138 -6.50 14.47 17.29
CA ILE A 138 -5.54 14.27 16.21
C ILE A 138 -4.13 14.07 16.80
N LYS A 139 -3.55 12.88 16.65
CA LYS A 139 -2.21 12.53 17.20
C LYS A 139 -1.10 12.40 16.16
N ILE A 140 -1.40 12.58 14.88
CA ILE A 140 -0.67 11.84 13.82
C ILE A 140 0.41 12.66 13.07
N LEU A 141 0.52 13.97 13.31
CA LEU A 141 1.54 14.80 12.67
C LEU A 141 2.85 14.86 13.50
N GLY A 142 3.56 13.72 13.54
CA GLY A 142 4.91 13.64 14.10
C GLY A 142 6.01 13.75 13.03
N TRP A 143 7.17 14.27 13.39
CA TRP A 143 8.38 14.31 12.53
C TRP A 143 8.74 12.92 11.96
N ALA A 144 8.50 11.86 12.75
CA ALA A 144 8.67 10.48 12.36
C ALA A 144 7.91 10.10 11.08
N TYR A 145 6.69 10.64 10.89
CA TYR A 145 5.85 10.36 9.74
C TYR A 145 6.43 10.93 8.44
N ILE A 146 7.06 12.10 8.52
CA ILE A 146 7.73 12.72 7.37
C ILE A 146 8.94 11.87 6.95
N VAL A 147 9.70 11.38 7.94
CA VAL A 147 10.84 10.49 7.70
C VAL A 147 10.39 9.17 7.08
N SER A 148 9.29 8.57 7.54
CA SER A 148 8.75 7.34 6.95
C SER A 148 8.31 7.53 5.50
N VAL A 149 7.62 8.63 5.19
CA VAL A 149 7.21 8.98 3.82
C VAL A 149 8.44 9.11 2.91
N PHE A 150 9.48 9.79 3.39
CA PHE A 150 10.71 9.97 2.61
C PHE A 150 11.42 8.63 2.30
N ILE A 151 11.57 7.77 3.31
CA ILE A 151 12.18 6.44 3.14
C ILE A 151 11.35 5.61 2.15
N GLU A 152 10.02 5.64 2.27
CA GLU A 152 9.15 4.89 1.37
C GLU A 152 9.15 5.41 -0.05
N CYS A 153 9.27 6.72 -0.26
CA CYS A 153 9.48 7.29 -1.59
C CYS A 153 10.75 6.72 -2.24
N CYS A 154 11.87 6.66 -1.49
CA CYS A 154 13.11 6.06 -1.98
C CYS A 154 12.95 4.57 -2.30
N LEU A 155 12.32 3.80 -1.39
CA LEU A 155 12.09 2.37 -1.58
C LEU A 155 11.16 2.11 -2.77
N ALA A 156 10.05 2.84 -2.89
CA ALA A 156 9.09 2.70 -3.98
C ALA A 156 9.74 3.01 -5.32
N TYR A 157 10.59 4.03 -5.39
CA TYR A 157 11.38 4.30 -6.58
C TYR A 157 12.26 3.11 -6.96
N VAL A 158 12.99 2.51 -6.00
CA VAL A 158 13.88 1.37 -6.30
C VAL A 158 13.09 0.12 -6.72
N PHE A 159 11.98 -0.20 -6.06
CA PHE A 159 11.23 -1.44 -6.29
C PHE A 159 10.29 -1.41 -7.50
N PHE A 160 9.70 -0.24 -7.79
CA PHE A 160 8.62 -0.12 -8.78
C PHE A 160 9.00 0.71 -10.01
N LYS A 161 10.20 1.31 -10.07
CA LYS A 161 10.65 2.01 -11.28
C LYS A 161 10.57 1.11 -12.52
N GLY A 162 9.78 1.55 -13.50
CA GLY A 162 9.58 0.86 -14.77
C GLY A 162 8.62 -0.33 -14.73
N LYS A 163 8.00 -0.62 -13.58
CA LYS A 163 6.89 -1.58 -13.47
C LYS A 163 5.52 -0.89 -13.47
N ILE A 164 5.50 0.36 -13.00
CA ILE A 164 4.39 1.32 -13.07
C ILE A 164 4.74 2.34 -14.16
#